data_AF-A0A7Y5U4U4-F1
#
_entry.id   AF-A0A7Y5U4U4-F1
#
_cell.length_a   1.000
_cell.length_b   1.000
_cell.length_c   1.000
_cell.angle_alpha   90.00
_cell.angle_beta   90.00
_cell.angle_gamma   90.00
#
_symmetry.space_group_name_H-M   'P 1'
#
loop_
_entity.id
_entity.type
_entity.pdbx_description
1 polymer ?
#
loop_
_entity_poly.entity_id
_entity_poly.type
_entity_poly.pdbx_seq_one_letter_code
_entity_poly.pdbx_strand_id
1 'polypeptide(L)'
;MITAALLVWFGLLQAPAQLPAAPSLPASPPRILVVPLESSAGDARTYWLGEALAILIADDVNARGLGAINRGARERAYEQLHLPPNAGLSRATV
;
A
#
# COMPACT_ATOMS: atom_id res chain seq x y z
N MET A 1 61.42 -25.93 34.63
CA MET A 1 62.48 -25.05 34.07
C MET A 1 62.73 -25.57 32.66
N ILE A 2 62.36 -24.95 31.54
CA ILE A 2 62.11 -23.56 31.10
C ILE A 2 61.14 -23.72 29.89
N THR A 3 59.93 -23.13 29.88
CA THR A 3 59.56 -21.91 29.09
C THR A 3 59.93 -22.03 27.59
N ALA A 4 59.14 -21.74 26.56
CA ALA A 4 58.01 -20.85 26.42
C ALA A 4 57.31 -21.08 25.06
N ALA A 5 56.02 -20.77 25.04
CA ALA A 5 55.35 -19.93 24.04
C ALA A 5 55.69 -20.10 22.55
N LEU A 6 54.76 -20.70 21.79
CA LEU A 6 54.46 -20.27 20.42
C LEU A 6 52.92 -20.22 20.25
N LEU A 7 52.31 -19.18 20.85
CA LEU A 7 50.97 -18.70 20.52
C LEU A 7 51.04 -18.06 19.13
N VAL A 8 51.06 -18.87 18.09
CA VAL A 8 51.00 -18.40 16.70
C VAL A 8 49.53 -18.34 16.29
N TRP A 9 48.99 -17.13 16.43
CA TRP A 9 48.41 -16.42 15.28
C TRP A 9 47.24 -17.13 14.58
N PHE A 10 46.06 -17.04 15.19
CA PHE A 10 44.81 -17.12 14.41
C PHE A 10 43.93 -15.92 14.73
N GLY A 11 44.49 -14.73 14.49
CA GLY A 11 43.69 -13.53 14.24
C GLY A 11 42.98 -13.70 12.90
N LEU A 12 41.87 -14.44 12.91
CA LEU A 12 40.87 -14.40 11.86
C LEU A 12 40.30 -12.98 11.87
N LEU A 13 40.88 -12.09 11.06
CA LEU A 13 40.20 -10.89 10.60
C LEU A 13 38.92 -11.38 9.90
N GLN A 14 37.79 -11.29 10.59
CA GLN A 14 36.49 -11.39 9.94
C GLN A 14 36.36 -10.18 9.03
N ALA A 15 36.64 -10.36 7.74
CA ALA A 15 36.22 -9.41 6.72
C ALA A 15 34.68 -9.31 6.80
N PRO A 16 34.10 -8.11 6.89
CA PRO A 16 32.65 -7.97 6.83
C PRO A 16 32.20 -8.50 5.46
N ALA A 17 31.43 -9.57 5.46
CA ALA A 17 30.77 -10.04 4.25
C ALA A 17 29.84 -8.90 3.78
N GLN A 18 30.23 -8.22 2.70
CA GLN A 18 29.38 -7.23 2.07
C GLN A 18 28.20 -7.97 1.45
N LEU A 19 27.05 -7.96 2.14
CA LEU A 19 25.83 -8.48 1.55
C LEU A 19 25.53 -7.65 0.28
N PRO A 20 25.20 -8.29 -0.85
CA PRO A 20 24.80 -7.58 -2.04
C PRO A 20 23.62 -6.66 -1.72
N ALA A 21 23.70 -5.41 -2.14
CA ALA A 21 22.62 -4.45 -1.96
C ALA A 21 21.35 -5.00 -2.61
N ALA A 22 20.27 -5.09 -1.83
CA ALA A 22 18.97 -5.48 -2.36
C ALA A 22 18.55 -4.46 -3.44
N PRO A 23 17.98 -4.91 -4.57
CA PRO A 23 17.48 -4.00 -5.60
C PRO A 23 16.44 -3.05 -4.97
N SER A 24 16.66 -1.75 -5.14
CA SER A 24 15.68 -0.73 -4.76
C SER A 24 14.48 -0.84 -5.70
N LEU A 25 13.34 -1.30 -5.19
CA LEU A 25 12.09 -1.24 -5.92
C LEU A 25 11.74 0.24 -6.16
N PRO A 26 11.35 0.63 -7.38
CA PRO A 26 10.90 2.00 -7.64
C PRO A 26 9.72 2.31 -6.70
N ALA A 27 9.73 3.51 -6.13
CA ALA A 27 8.61 3.99 -5.32
C ALA A 27 7.32 3.87 -6.14
N SER A 28 6.37 3.07 -5.65
CA SER A 28 5.09 2.93 -6.32
C SER A 28 4.42 4.30 -6.42
N PRO A 29 3.87 4.68 -7.59
CA PRO A 29 3.17 5.94 -7.72
C PRO A 29 2.01 5.98 -6.71
N PRO A 30 1.72 7.15 -6.11
CA PRO A 30 0.62 7.28 -5.19
C PRO A 30 -0.68 6.85 -5.90
N ARG A 31 -1.47 6.00 -5.24
CA ARG A 31 -2.77 5.55 -5.76
C ARG A 31 -3.90 6.26 -5.01
N ILE A 32 -4.87 6.74 -5.76
CA ILE A 32 -6.00 7.48 -5.20
C ILE A 32 -7.21 6.55 -5.11
N LEU A 33 -7.78 6.42 -3.92
CA LEU A 33 -9.07 5.76 -3.73
C LEU A 33 -10.15 6.82 -3.58
N VAL A 34 -11.11 6.82 -4.50
CA VAL A 34 -12.34 7.60 -4.37
C VAL A 34 -13.42 6.68 -3.80
N VAL A 35 -13.96 7.05 -2.65
CA VAL A 35 -15.04 6.33 -1.98
C VAL A 35 -16.40 6.92 -2.37
N PRO A 36 -17.47 6.13 -2.42
CA PRO A 36 -18.82 6.64 -2.66
C PRO A 36 -19.20 7.70 -1.62
N LEU A 37 -19.80 8.80 -2.06
CA LEU A 37 -20.26 9.84 -1.14
C LEU A 37 -21.51 9.36 -0.40
N GLU A 38 -21.55 9.60 0.91
CA GLU A 38 -22.69 9.26 1.74
C GLU A 38 -23.58 10.48 1.98
N SER A 39 -24.90 10.26 1.98
CA SER A 39 -25.87 11.27 2.42
C SER A 39 -25.85 11.37 3.93
N SER A 40 -25.91 12.59 4.48
CA SER A 40 -26.01 12.81 5.93
C SER A 40 -27.25 12.16 6.55
N ALA A 41 -28.30 11.95 5.77
CA ALA A 41 -29.54 11.29 6.20
C ALA A 41 -29.49 9.76 6.08
N GLY A 42 -28.43 9.18 5.50
CA GLY A 42 -28.33 7.73 5.27
C GLY A 42 -29.40 7.17 4.33
N ASP A 43 -30.00 8.01 3.47
CA ASP A 43 -31.07 7.59 2.56
C ASP A 43 -30.51 6.66 1.48
N ALA A 44 -30.86 5.37 1.56
CA ALA A 44 -30.47 4.33 0.61
C ALA A 44 -30.85 4.67 -0.84
N ARG A 45 -31.88 5.49 -1.07
CA ARG A 45 -32.28 5.93 -2.42
C ARG A 45 -31.26 6.85 -3.08
N THR A 46 -30.35 7.44 -2.30
CA THR A 46 -29.29 8.33 -2.79
C THR A 46 -27.95 7.62 -2.97
N TYR A 47 -27.85 6.34 -2.60
CA TYR A 47 -26.61 5.57 -2.72
C TYR A 47 -26.08 5.54 -4.16
N TRP A 48 -26.96 5.33 -5.15
CA TRP A 48 -26.56 5.30 -6.56
C TRP A 48 -25.92 6.62 -7.02
N LEU A 49 -26.34 7.76 -6.43
CA LEU A 49 -25.81 9.08 -6.78
C LEU A 49 -24.39 9.25 -6.21
N GLY A 50 -24.18 8.83 -4.96
CA GLY A 50 -22.86 8.84 -4.34
C GLY A 50 -21.85 7.96 -5.10
N GLU A 51 -22.30 6.80 -5.56
CA GLU A 51 -21.52 5.90 -6.42
C GLU A 51 -21.22 6.55 -7.78
N ALA A 52 -22.22 7.11 -8.45
CA ALA A 52 -22.04 7.77 -9.75
C ALA A 52 -21.05 8.94 -9.69
N LEU A 53 -21.11 9.76 -8.63
CA LEU A 53 -20.15 10.84 -8.40
C LEU A 53 -18.73 10.31 -8.19
N ALA A 54 -18.57 9.23 -7.41
CA ALA A 54 -17.26 8.62 -7.19
C ALA A 54 -16.65 8.06 -8.48
N ILE A 55 -17.46 7.48 -9.37
CA ILE A 55 -17.02 7.02 -10.70
C ILE A 55 -16.51 8.22 -11.52
N LEU A 56 -17.32 9.28 -11.65
CA LEU A 56 -16.96 10.47 -12.44
C LEU A 56 -15.68 11.13 -11.93
N ILE A 57 -15.51 11.23 -10.61
CA ILE A 57 -14.29 11.79 -10.01
C ILE A 57 -13.09 10.87 -10.28
N ALA A 58 -13.23 9.56 -10.13
CA ALA A 58 -12.15 8.62 -10.41
C ALA A 58 -11.72 8.65 -11.89
N ASP A 59 -12.67 8.79 -12.81
CA ASP A 59 -12.40 8.91 -14.25
C ASP A 59 -11.66 10.23 -14.57
N ASP A 60 -12.05 11.37 -14.01
CA ASP A 60 -11.33 12.64 -14.19
C ASP A 60 -9.91 12.58 -13.59
N VAL A 61 -9.75 11.97 -12.43
CA VAL A 61 -8.42 11.76 -11.81
C VAL A 61 -7.54 10.87 -12.69
N ASN A 62 -8.12 9.83 -13.29
CA ASN A 62 -7.42 8.97 -14.25
C ASN A 62 -7.08 9.68 -15.56
N ALA A 63 -7.97 10.54 -16.08
CA ALA A 63 -7.72 11.35 -17.26
C ALA A 63 -6.52 12.30 -17.08
N ARG A 64 -6.23 12.70 -15.83
CA ARG A 64 -5.05 13.50 -15.45
C ARG A 64 -3.79 12.66 -15.19
N GLY A 65 -3.85 11.34 -15.33
CA GLY A 65 -2.71 10.44 -15.12
C GLY A 65 -2.35 10.20 -13.65
N LEU A 66 -3.25 10.49 -12.70
CA LEU A 66 -2.97 10.42 -11.26
C LEU A 66 -3.25 9.05 -10.62
N GLY A 67 -3.73 8.07 -11.40
CA GLY A 67 -3.87 6.68 -10.95
C GLY A 67 -4.94 6.46 -9.87
N ALA A 68 -6.19 6.77 -10.19
CA ALA A 68 -7.33 6.43 -9.35
C ALA A 68 -7.76 4.96 -9.52
N ILE A 69 -8.08 4.32 -8.40
CA ILE A 69 -8.68 2.99 -8.36
C ILE A 69 -10.10 3.10 -8.92
N ASN A 70 -10.34 2.45 -10.06
CA ASN A 70 -11.67 2.42 -10.67
C ASN A 70 -12.64 1.51 -9.90
N ARG A 71 -13.93 1.64 -10.22
CA ARG A 71 -15.02 0.89 -9.57
C ARG A 71 -14.78 -0.62 -9.55
N GLY A 72 -14.47 -1.23 -10.69
CA GLY A 72 -14.27 -2.68 -10.77
C GLY A 72 -13.03 -3.18 -10.02
N ALA A 73 -12.00 -2.36 -9.88
CA ALA A 73 -10.85 -2.66 -9.02
C ALA A 73 -11.22 -2.57 -7.53
N ARG A 74 -12.05 -1.59 -7.16
CA ARG A 74 -12.56 -1.44 -5.79
C ARG A 74 -13.48 -2.60 -5.40
N GLU A 75 -14.41 -3.01 -6.26
CA GLU A 75 -15.28 -4.17 -6.04
C GLU A 75 -14.49 -5.44 -5.79
N ARG A 76 -13.50 -5.74 -6.65
CA ARG A 76 -12.61 -6.91 -6.45
C ARG A 76 -11.82 -6.82 -5.16
N ALA A 77 -11.37 -5.63 -4.76
CA ALA A 77 -10.68 -5.44 -3.49
C ALA A 77 -11.63 -5.71 -2.30
N TYR A 78 -12.89 -5.29 -2.40
CA TYR A 78 -13.88 -5.55 -1.35
C TYR A 78 -14.18 -7.04 -1.23
N GLU A 79 -14.33 -7.75 -2.34
CA GLU A 79 -14.49 -9.21 -2.35
C GLU A 79 -13.29 -9.91 -1.67
N GLN A 80 -12.06 -9.54 -2.04
CA GLN A 80 -10.85 -10.12 -1.45
C GLN A 80 -10.73 -9.86 0.06
N LEU A 81 -11.18 -8.68 0.49
CA LEU A 81 -11.16 -8.26 1.89
C LEU A 81 -12.41 -8.71 2.66
N HIS A 82 -13.35 -9.42 2.01
CA HIS A 82 -14.63 -9.85 2.59
C HIS A 82 -15.43 -8.67 3.15
N LEU A 83 -15.36 -7.51 2.49
CA LEU A 83 -16.14 -6.32 2.83
C LEU A 83 -17.51 -6.33 2.12
N PRO A 84 -18.53 -5.70 2.71
CA PRO A 84 -19.77 -5.41 1.99
C PRO A 84 -19.49 -4.60 0.71
N PRO A 85 -20.26 -4.80 -0.39
CA PRO A 85 -20.07 -4.09 -1.66
C PRO A 85 -20.11 -2.56 -1.53
N ASN A 86 -20.84 -2.09 -0.53
CA ASN A 86 -21.10 -0.71 -0.18
C ASN A 86 -20.53 -0.33 1.20
N ALA A 87 -19.46 -0.99 1.63
CA ALA A 87 -18.80 -0.64 2.89
C ALA A 87 -18.40 0.85 2.89
N GLY A 88 -18.95 1.61 3.83
CA GLY A 88 -18.55 2.98 4.10
C GLY A 88 -17.11 2.99 4.61
N LEU A 89 -16.18 3.51 3.81
CA LEU A 89 -14.78 3.62 4.17
C LEU A 89 -14.48 5.04 4.64
N SER A 90 -13.93 5.16 5.84
CA SER A 90 -13.42 6.42 6.37
C SER A 90 -11.89 6.46 6.29
N ARG A 91 -11.33 7.67 6.44
CA ARG A 91 -9.89 7.80 6.66
C ARG A 91 -9.55 7.14 7.99
N ALA A 92 -8.68 6.13 7.95
CA ALA A 92 -8.33 5.30 9.11
C ALA A 92 -7.52 6.02 10.22
N THR A 93 -7.31 7.34 10.13
CA THR A 93 -6.48 8.10 11.05
C THR A 93 -7.10 9.46 11.37
N VAL A 94 -7.17 9.77 12.67
CA VAL A 94 -7.01 11.13 13.19
C VAL A 94 -5.64 11.20 13.85
#